data_AF-A0A9D4CFW6-F1
#
_entry.id   AF-A0A9D4CFW6-F1
#
_cell.length_a   1.000
_cell.length_b   1.000
_cell.length_c   1.000
_cell.angle_alpha   90.00
_cell.angle_beta   90.00
_cell.angle_gamma   90.00
#
_symmetry.space_group_name_H-M   'P 1'
#
loop_
_entity.id
_entity.type
_entity.pdbx_description
1 polymer ?
#
loop_
_entity_poly.entity_id
_entity_poly.type
_entity_poly.pdbx_seq_one_letter_code
_entity_poly.pdbx_strand_id
1 'polypeptide(L)' 'MIEYSNDTTYLSVAKVNCIEGYRLKKEHNNSVTEYINCTEYGLWQVSNGCEPKGIE' A
#
# COMPACT_ATOMS: atom_id res chain seq x y z
N MET A 1 27.92 -16.08 7.94
CA MET A 1 27.36 -15.36 6.78
C MET A 1 25.96 -14.95 7.16
N ILE A 2 25.64 -13.66 7.19
CA ILE A 2 24.28 -13.16 7.44
C ILE A 2 23.67 -12.95 6.06
N GLU A 3 22.72 -13.79 5.69
CA GLU A 3 21.91 -13.58 4.49
C GLU A 3 20.81 -12.58 4.82
N TYR A 4 20.82 -11.43 4.15
CA TYR A 4 19.67 -10.54 4.12
C TYR A 4 18.70 -11.11 3.09
N SER A 5 17.66 -11.79 3.54
CA SER A 5 16.56 -12.16 2.66
C SER A 5 15.62 -10.96 2.52
N ASN A 6 15.35 -10.53 1.29
CA ASN A 6 14.37 -9.48 1.00
C ASN A 6 12.95 -10.06 0.99
N ASP A 7 12.62 -10.82 2.04
CA ASP A 7 11.35 -11.54 2.14
C ASP A 7 10.37 -10.78 3.02
N THR A 8 9.09 -10.92 2.72
CA THR A 8 7.99 -10.41 3.53
C THR A 8 7.27 -11.58 4.17
N THR A 9 7.02 -11.52 5.48
CA THR A 9 6.36 -12.62 6.22
C THR A 9 4.86 -12.37 6.38
N TYR A 10 4.11 -13.46 6.57
CA TYR A 10 2.68 -13.40 6.95
C TYR A 10 2.45 -12.43 8.11
N LEU A 11 1.38 -11.63 8.02
CA LEU A 11 1.02 -10.54 8.95
C LEU A 11 1.98 -9.34 8.99
N SER A 12 3.00 -9.29 8.12
CA SER A 12 3.76 -8.06 7.92
C SER A 12 2.82 -6.93 7.48
N VAL A 13 3.01 -5.75 8.06
CA VAL A 13 2.23 -4.54 7.75
C VAL A 13 3.13 -3.55 7.02
N ALA A 14 2.63 -3.00 5.92
CA ALA A 14 3.29 -1.93 5.18
C ALA A 14 2.41 -0.68 5.12
N LYS A 15 3.05 0.49 5.20
CA LYS A 15 2.41 1.79 5.00
C LYS A 15 2.66 2.23 3.55
N VAL A 16 1.61 2.27 2.76
CA VAL A 16 1.64 2.70 1.36
C VAL A 16 1.30 4.18 1.29
N ASN A 17 2.06 4.93 0.49
CA ASN A 17 1.75 6.31 0.18
C ASN A 17 1.69 6.49 -1.33
N CYS A 18 0.68 7.21 -1.83
CA CYS A 18 0.70 7.68 -3.21
C CYS A 18 1.70 8.83 -3.35
N ILE A 19 2.36 8.90 -4.51
CA ILE A 19 3.23 10.03 -4.84
C ILE A 19 2.42 11.33 -4.94
N GLU A 20 3.11 12.47 -4.89
CA GLU A 20 2.49 13.79 -5.03
C GLU A 20 1.67 13.88 -6.34
N GLY A 21 0.52 14.55 -6.27
CA GLY A 21 -0.44 14.62 -7.37
C GLY A 21 -1.41 13.42 -7.48
N TYR A 22 -1.23 12.37 -6.65
CA TYR A 22 -2.09 11.19 -6.64
C TYR A 22 -2.75 10.95 -5.27
N ARG A 23 -3.89 10.26 -5.26
CA ARG A 23 -4.67 9.83 -4.08
C ARG A 23 -5.06 8.36 -4.21
N LEU A 24 -5.42 7.72 -3.10
CA LEU A 24 -5.89 6.33 -3.13
C LEU A 24 -7.27 6.25 -3.78
N LYS A 25 -7.49 5.26 -4.65
CA LYS A 25 -8.77 5.07 -5.37
C LYS A 25 -9.98 4.72 -4.49
N LYS A 26 -9.76 4.31 -3.24
CA LYS A 26 -10.77 3.59 -2.44
C LYS A 26 -11.30 4.34 -1.22
N GLU A 27 -10.75 5.50 -0.88
CA GLU A 27 -11.27 6.27 0.25
C GLU A 27 -12.09 7.46 -0.25
N HIS A 28 -13.34 7.51 0.18
CA HIS A 28 -14.25 8.67 0.07
C HIS A 28 -13.68 9.94 0.72
N ASN A 29 -12.57 9.82 1.46
CA ASN A 29 -11.78 10.90 2.00
C ASN A 29 -10.48 10.93 1.21
N ASN A 30 -9.99 12.09 0.79
CA ASN A 30 -8.74 12.34 0.03
C ASN A 30 -7.45 11.84 0.73
N SER A 31 -7.42 10.58 1.17
CA SER A 31 -6.31 9.95 1.86
C SER A 31 -5.24 9.58 0.83
N VAL A 32 -4.01 9.86 1.21
CA VAL A 32 -2.81 9.59 0.42
C VAL A 32 -2.10 8.35 0.96
N THR A 33 -2.53 7.83 2.11
CA THR A 33 -1.83 6.80 2.89
C THR A 33 -2.77 5.67 3.29
N GLU A 34 -2.34 4.42 3.10
CA GLU A 34 -3.05 3.22 3.51
C GLU A 34 -2.10 2.24 4.21
N TYR A 35 -2.62 1.45 5.15
CA TYR A 35 -1.92 0.31 5.71
C TYR A 35 -2.41 -0.99 5.09
N ILE A 36 -1.48 -1.79 4.60
CA ILE A 36 -1.75 -3.09 3.96
C ILE A 36 -1.04 -4.19 4.74
N ASN A 37 -1.60 -5.39 4.74
CA ASN A 37 -1.01 -6.56 5.38
C ASN A 37 -0.74 -7.69 4.37
N CYS A 38 0.33 -8.44 4.61
CA CYS A 38 0.64 -9.66 3.87
C CYS A 38 -0.23 -10.81 4.40
N THR A 39 -0.99 -11.44 3.50
CA THR A 39 -1.93 -12.51 3.82
C THR A 39 -1.24 -13.88 3.89
N GLU A 40 -1.98 -14.89 4.37
CA GLU A 40 -1.52 -16.28 4.40
C GLU A 40 -1.21 -16.83 3.00
N TYR A 41 -1.76 -16.22 1.96
CA TYR A 41 -1.52 -16.57 0.56
C TYR A 41 -0.25 -15.91 -0.02
N GLY A 42 0.50 -15.14 0.78
CA GLY A 42 1.66 -14.38 0.30
C GLY A 42 1.29 -13.18 -0.57
N LEU A 43 0.05 -12.72 -0.50
CA LEU A 43 -0.46 -11.57 -1.25
C LEU A 43 -0.71 -10.39 -0.31
N TRP A 44 -0.44 -9.18 -0.79
CA TRP A 44 -0.81 -7.95 -0.10
C TRP A 44 -2.29 -7.62 -0.30
N GLN A 45 -3.00 -7.32 0.80
CA GLN A 45 -4.34 -6.75 0.75
C GLN A 45 -4.24 -5.25 0.41
N VAL A 46 -4.05 -4.93 -0.86
CA VAL A 46 -3.96 -3.55 -1.36
C VAL A 46 -5.33 -2.96 -1.72
N SER A 47 -5.49 -1.64 -1.57
CA SER A 47 -6.51 -0.88 -2.28
C SER A 47 -6.30 -0.90 -3.80
N ASN A 48 -7.29 -0.39 -4.54
CA ASN A 48 -7.36 -0.41 -6.00
C ASN A 48 -6.27 0.45 -6.72
N GLY A 49 -5.20 0.84 -6.01
CA GLY A 49 -4.09 1.65 -6.49
C GLY A 49 -4.30 3.16 -6.27
N CYS A 50 -3.38 3.95 -6.83
CA CYS A 50 -3.44 5.41 -6.83
C CYS A 50 -4.12 5.94 -8.10
N GLU A 51 -4.81 7.06 -8.00
CA GLU A 51 -5.36 7.85 -9.12
C GLU A 51 -4.95 9.32 -9.00
N PRO A 52 -4.95 10.09 -10.11
CA PRO A 52 -4.69 11.52 -10.03
C PRO A 52 -5.68 12.22 -9.09
N LYS A 53 -5.18 13.18 -8.31
CA LYS A 53 -6.06 14.14 -7.63
C LYS A 53 -6.77 14.92 -8.74
N GLY A 54 -8.10 14.88 -8.77
CA GLY A 54 -8.85 15.72 -9.69
C GLY A 54 -8.44 17.18 -9.48
N ILE A 55 -8.35 17.94 -10.56
CA ILE A 55 -8.23 19.39 -10.47
C ILE A 55 -9.61 19.86 -9.97
N GLU A 56 -9.74 20.08 -8.66
CA GLU A 56 -10.87 20.80 -8.06
C GLU A 56 -10.62 22.31 -8.16
#